data_AF-A0A7W1GXZ2-F1
#
_entry.id   AF-A0A7W1GXZ2-F1
#
_cell.length_a   1.000
_cell.length_b   1.000
_cell.length_c   1.000
_cell.angle_alpha   90.00
_cell.angle_beta   90.00
_cell.angle_gamma   90.00
#
_symmetry.space_group_name_H-M   'P 1'
#
loop_
_entity.id
_entity.type
_entity.pdbx_description
1 polymer ?
#
loop_
_entity_poly.entity_id
_entity_poly.type
_entity_poly.pdbx_seq_one_letter_code
_entity_poly.pdbx_strand_id
1 'polypeptide(L)'
;MKPCHIACFTILVFGCSSPEVETPTIPKAPSVSAGAGVLQTAYESAKAEYARDAGAKKEYVAATVAYATAVMKGDGPSKVKYPMALDLYAEALKIDPKNEEAVKNRDMILGIYESMGRKPPGQK
;
A
#
# COMPACT_ATOMS: atom_id res chain seq x y z
N MET A 1 5.99 -73.29 4.73
CA MET A 1 6.06 -72.12 5.64
C MET A 1 7.20 -71.21 5.20
N LYS A 2 6.86 -70.16 4.44
CA LYS A 2 7.65 -68.99 4.02
C LYS A 2 6.61 -67.88 3.71
N PRO A 3 6.98 -66.62 3.48
CA PRO A 3 7.40 -65.58 4.43
C PRO A 3 6.48 -64.34 4.32
N CYS A 4 6.51 -63.41 5.28
CA CYS A 4 5.98 -62.04 5.08
C CYS A 4 6.82 -61.08 5.93
N HIS A 5 7.77 -60.36 5.31
CA HIS A 5 7.62 -58.96 4.85
C HIS A 5 7.29 -58.01 6.02
N ILE A 6 8.30 -57.38 6.60
CA ILE A 6 8.80 -56.03 6.22
C ILE A 6 7.70 -54.99 6.43
N ALA A 7 7.69 -54.46 7.66
CA ALA A 7 6.87 -53.32 8.04
C ALA A 7 7.43 -52.06 7.38
N CYS A 8 6.61 -51.50 6.51
CA CYS A 8 6.75 -50.21 5.87
C CYS A 8 6.64 -49.11 6.93
N PHE A 9 7.70 -48.34 7.17
CA PHE A 9 7.64 -47.08 7.91
C PHE A 9 7.93 -45.95 6.93
N THR A 10 6.91 -45.58 6.15
CA THR A 10 6.95 -44.40 5.30
C THR A 10 6.78 -43.17 6.19
N ILE A 11 7.90 -42.51 6.48
CA ILE A 11 7.93 -41.19 7.10
C ILE A 11 7.33 -40.22 6.08
N LEU A 12 6.14 -39.72 6.40
CA LEU A 12 5.40 -38.73 5.63
C LEU A 12 6.10 -37.38 5.81
N VAL A 13 6.69 -36.88 4.73
CA VAL A 13 7.40 -35.61 4.67
C VAL A 13 6.42 -34.48 4.93
N PHE A 14 6.81 -33.66 5.90
CA PHE A 14 6.21 -32.44 6.38
C PHE A 14 5.84 -31.52 5.20
N GLY A 15 4.54 -31.44 4.90
CA GLY A 15 3.97 -30.51 3.94
C GLY A 15 4.06 -29.08 4.49
N CYS A 16 5.06 -28.34 4.02
CA CYS A 16 5.09 -26.89 4.10
C CYS A 16 4.06 -26.35 3.10
N SER A 17 2.78 -26.40 3.46
CA SER A 17 1.70 -25.78 2.71
C SER A 17 1.55 -24.36 3.24
N SER A 18 2.34 -23.46 2.67
CA SER A 18 2.14 -22.01 2.83
C SER A 18 0.76 -21.66 2.28
N PRO A 19 -0.12 -20.99 3.06
CA PRO A 19 -1.32 -20.43 2.48
C PRO A 19 -0.93 -19.34 1.48
N GLU A 20 -1.32 -19.55 0.22
CA GLU A 20 -1.44 -18.51 -0.78
C GLU A 20 -2.25 -17.37 -0.16
N VAL A 21 -1.56 -16.27 0.14
CA VAL A 21 -2.23 -15.00 0.41
C VAL A 21 -2.84 -14.59 -0.93
N GLU A 22 -4.14 -14.85 -1.05
CA GLU A 22 -4.97 -14.30 -2.11
C GLU A 22 -4.69 -12.80 -2.17
N THR A 23 -4.03 -12.40 -3.26
CA THR A 23 -3.78 -10.99 -3.55
C THR A 23 -5.15 -10.32 -3.67
N PRO A 24 -5.48 -9.33 -2.83
CA PRO A 24 -6.67 -8.54 -3.06
C PRO A 24 -6.48 -7.89 -4.43
N THR A 25 -7.43 -8.12 -5.32
CA THR A 25 -7.51 -7.49 -6.64
C THR A 25 -7.70 -5.99 -6.43
N ILE A 26 -6.59 -5.28 -6.28
CA ILE A 26 -6.55 -3.82 -6.26
C ILE A 26 -6.97 -3.37 -7.66
N PRO A 27 -8.01 -2.53 -7.79
CA PRO A 27 -8.44 -2.02 -9.08
C PRO A 27 -7.26 -1.31 -9.74
N LYS A 28 -6.92 -1.79 -10.94
CA LYS A 28 -5.87 -1.28 -11.84
C LYS A 28 -5.69 0.23 -11.71
N ALA A 29 -4.70 0.64 -10.91
CA ALA A 29 -4.32 2.03 -10.76
C ALA A 29 -3.84 2.58 -12.12
N PRO A 30 -4.18 3.83 -12.48
CA PRO A 30 -3.78 4.45 -13.73
C PRO A 30 -2.25 4.47 -13.82
N SER A 31 -1.69 4.17 -15.00
CA SER A 31 -0.26 3.98 -15.24
C SER A 31 0.57 5.13 -14.66
N VAL A 32 1.16 4.90 -13.50
CA VAL A 32 2.06 5.86 -12.84
C VAL A 32 3.46 5.66 -13.42
N SER A 33 4.18 6.74 -13.66
CA SER A 33 5.52 6.74 -14.28
C SER A 33 6.49 5.80 -13.56
N ALA A 34 7.56 5.35 -14.24
CA ALA A 34 8.45 4.28 -13.78
C ALA A 34 8.99 4.43 -12.32
N GLY A 35 9.13 5.65 -11.81
CA GLY A 35 9.52 5.89 -10.41
C GLY A 35 8.40 5.67 -9.39
N ALA A 36 7.14 5.87 -9.77
CA ALA A 36 5.99 5.65 -8.90
C ALA A 36 5.60 4.18 -8.78
N GLY A 37 5.95 3.34 -9.77
CA GLY A 37 5.78 1.88 -9.67
C GLY A 37 6.60 1.28 -8.52
N VAL A 38 7.86 1.69 -8.36
CA VAL A 38 8.73 1.24 -7.26
C VAL A 38 8.16 1.67 -5.90
N LEU A 39 7.67 2.91 -5.81
CA LEU A 39 7.07 3.45 -4.59
C LEU A 39 5.71 2.81 -4.27
N GLN A 40 4.95 2.41 -5.29
CA GLN A 40 3.72 1.64 -5.10
C GLN A 40 4.03 0.27 -4.49
N THR A 41 5.02 -0.46 -5.01
CA THR A 41 5.43 -1.74 -4.43
C THR A 41 5.94 -1.57 -3.00
N ALA A 42 6.68 -0.49 -2.71
CA ALA A 42 7.13 -0.19 -1.36
C ALA A 42 5.95 0.10 -0.41
N TYR A 43 4.94 0.85 -0.87
CA TYR A 43 3.70 1.07 -0.13
C TYR A 43 2.96 -0.24 0.16
N GLU A 44 2.77 -1.10 -0.84
CA GLU A 44 2.06 -2.36 -0.68
C GLU A 44 2.80 -3.31 0.27
N SER A 45 4.12 -3.40 0.14
CA SER A 45 4.95 -4.18 1.06
C SER A 45 4.86 -3.63 2.49
N ALA A 46 5.00 -2.32 2.68
CA ALA A 46 4.93 -1.72 4.00
C ALA A 46 3.53 -1.85 4.63
N LYS A 47 2.47 -1.83 3.80
CA LYS A 47 1.09 -2.09 4.24
C LYS A 47 0.92 -3.54 4.71
N ALA A 48 1.47 -4.50 3.97
CA ALA A 48 1.44 -5.91 4.36
C ALA A 48 2.21 -6.15 5.66
N GLU A 49 3.36 -5.51 5.85
CA GLU A 49 4.11 -5.57 7.10
C GLU A 49 3.36 -4.90 8.26
N TYR A 50 2.77 -3.73 8.05
CA TYR A 50 1.96 -3.06 9.07
C TYR A 50 0.73 -3.89 9.49
N ALA A 51 0.14 -4.65 8.55
CA ALA A 51 -0.95 -5.57 8.86
C ALA A 51 -0.51 -6.76 9.74
N ARG A 52 0.78 -7.12 9.70
CA ARG A 52 1.37 -8.19 10.53
C ARG A 52 1.92 -7.65 11.86
N ASP A 53 2.53 -6.47 11.83
CA ASP A 53 3.16 -5.83 12.97
C ASP A 53 2.81 -4.33 13.04
N ALA A 54 2.10 -3.94 14.09
CA ALA A 54 1.80 -2.54 14.37
C ALA A 54 3.06 -1.69 14.67
N GLY A 55 4.20 -2.34 14.94
CA GLY A 55 5.52 -1.72 15.05
C GLY A 55 5.99 -1.06 13.75
N ALA A 56 5.61 -1.61 12.58
CA ALA A 56 6.00 -1.12 11.25
C ALA A 56 5.24 0.14 10.78
N LYS A 57 4.52 0.81 11.69
CA LYS A 57 3.71 1.99 11.38
C LYS A 57 4.53 3.15 10.79
N LYS A 58 5.79 3.32 11.21
CA LYS A 58 6.64 4.42 10.73
C LYS A 58 7.05 4.20 9.28
N GLU A 59 7.45 2.98 8.96
CA GLU A 59 7.84 2.52 7.63
C GLU A 59 6.64 2.59 6.68
N TYR A 60 5.46 2.15 7.15
CA TYR A 60 4.22 2.28 6.39
C TYR A 60 3.84 3.74 6.11
N VAL A 61 3.88 4.62 7.11
CA VAL A 61 3.63 6.05 6.92
C VAL A 61 4.64 6.65 5.94
N ALA A 62 5.94 6.38 6.09
CA ALA A 62 6.98 6.90 5.21
C ALA A 62 6.78 6.45 3.75
N ALA A 63 6.52 5.16 3.53
CA ALA A 63 6.24 4.62 2.20
C ALA A 63 4.96 5.21 1.59
N THR A 64 3.91 5.39 2.40
CA THR A 64 2.64 6.00 1.98
C THR A 64 2.83 7.45 1.55
N VAL A 65 3.56 8.25 2.32
CA VAL A 65 3.85 9.66 1.99
C VAL A 65 4.72 9.77 0.74
N ALA A 66 5.72 8.90 0.59
CA ALA A 66 6.56 8.86 -0.60
C ALA A 66 5.74 8.50 -1.86
N TYR A 67 4.88 7.48 -1.76
CA TYR A 67 4.00 7.08 -2.86
C TYR A 67 2.97 8.17 -3.20
N ALA A 68 2.30 8.76 -2.20
CA ALA A 68 1.37 9.87 -2.39
C ALA A 68 2.03 11.05 -3.11
N THR A 69 3.26 11.39 -2.72
CA THR A 69 4.04 12.46 -3.33
C THR A 69 4.41 12.14 -4.77
N ALA A 70 4.73 10.88 -5.08
CA ALA A 70 4.99 10.44 -6.44
C ALA A 70 3.73 10.46 -7.31
N VAL A 71 2.59 10.02 -6.78
CA VAL A 71 1.29 10.10 -7.47
C VAL A 71 0.93 11.57 -7.77
N MET A 72 1.10 12.46 -6.80
CA MET A 72 0.86 13.90 -6.97
C MET A 72 1.76 14.52 -8.05
N LYS A 73 3.04 14.15 -8.09
CA LYS A 73 4.03 14.64 -9.05
C LYS A 73 3.95 13.95 -10.41
N GLY A 74 3.27 12.81 -10.51
CA GLY A 74 3.18 12.01 -11.72
C GLY A 74 2.45 12.70 -12.87
N ASP A 75 2.67 12.13 -14.06
CA ASP A 75 2.03 12.49 -15.32
C ASP A 75 0.62 11.89 -15.38
N GLY A 76 -0.33 12.60 -14.77
CA GLY A 76 -1.72 12.19 -14.75
C GLY A 76 -2.66 13.39 -14.63
N PRO A 77 -3.93 13.25 -15.04
CA PRO A 77 -4.89 14.32 -14.91
C PRO A 77 -5.06 14.69 -13.43
N SER A 78 -4.98 15.99 -13.12
CA SER A 78 -5.11 16.53 -11.76
C SER A 78 -6.36 16.04 -11.02
N LYS A 79 -7.47 15.84 -11.76
CA LYS A 79 -8.74 15.31 -11.23
C LYS A 79 -8.66 13.86 -10.72
N VAL A 80 -7.61 13.12 -11.07
CA VAL A 80 -7.40 11.72 -10.65
C VAL A 80 -6.26 11.64 -9.65
N LYS A 81 -5.13 12.31 -9.93
CA LYS A 81 -3.96 12.22 -9.05
C LYS A 81 -4.12 12.95 -7.72
N TYR A 82 -4.80 14.11 -7.69
CA TYR A 82 -4.96 14.87 -6.45
C TYR A 82 -5.90 14.19 -5.45
N PRO A 83 -7.07 13.65 -5.85
CA PRO A 83 -7.89 12.85 -4.94
C PRO A 83 -7.13 11.63 -4.40
N MET A 84 -6.46 10.87 -5.29
CA MET A 84 -5.70 9.69 -4.89
C MET A 84 -4.58 10.05 -3.90
N ALA A 85 -3.84 11.13 -4.13
CA ALA A 85 -2.81 11.60 -3.21
C ALA A 85 -3.42 12.06 -1.87
N LEU A 86 -4.57 12.73 -1.87
CA LEU A 86 -5.29 13.12 -0.65
C LEU A 86 -5.69 11.90 0.19
N ASP A 87 -6.20 10.84 -0.45
CA ASP A 87 -6.57 9.60 0.24
C ASP A 87 -5.35 8.95 0.90
N LEU A 88 -4.22 8.87 0.18
CA LEU A 88 -2.97 8.33 0.71
C LEU A 88 -2.40 9.19 1.85
N TYR A 89 -2.42 10.52 1.73
CA TYR A 89 -2.01 11.39 2.85
C TYR A 89 -2.95 11.24 4.05
N ALA A 90 -4.25 11.06 3.83
CA ALA A 90 -5.20 10.80 4.90
C ALA A 90 -4.94 9.45 5.59
N GLU A 91 -4.55 8.40 4.86
CA GLU A 91 -4.10 7.13 5.44
C GLU A 91 -2.87 7.33 6.34
N ALA A 92 -1.85 8.05 5.85
CA ALA A 92 -0.66 8.35 6.64
C ALA A 92 -0.99 9.15 7.91
N LEU A 93 -1.84 10.18 7.80
CA LEU A 93 -2.22 11.06 8.92
C LEU A 93 -3.12 10.39 9.96
N LYS A 94 -3.85 9.33 9.61
CA LYS A 94 -4.60 8.52 10.59
C LYS A 94 -3.66 7.82 11.58
N ILE A 95 -2.46 7.48 11.12
CA ILE A 95 -1.47 6.73 11.90
C ILE A 95 -0.46 7.67 12.55
N ASP A 96 0.00 8.66 11.80
CA ASP A 96 0.89 9.73 12.27
C ASP A 96 0.29 11.10 11.94
N PRO A 97 -0.60 11.64 12.80
CA PRO A 97 -1.24 12.93 12.58
C PRO A 97 -0.27 14.12 12.66
N LYS A 98 0.97 13.89 13.13
CA LYS A 98 2.02 14.91 13.23
C LYS A 98 2.98 14.88 12.05
N ASN A 99 2.73 14.06 11.04
CA ASN A 99 3.58 14.00 9.87
C ASN A 99 3.52 15.30 9.06
N GLU A 100 4.52 16.17 9.25
CA GLU A 100 4.55 17.51 8.66
C GLU A 100 4.52 17.46 7.12
N GLU A 101 5.16 16.46 6.52
CA GLU A 101 5.19 16.30 5.06
C GLU A 101 3.80 15.96 4.52
N ALA A 102 3.10 15.01 5.13
CA ALA A 102 1.74 14.64 4.75
C ALA A 102 0.75 15.81 4.94
N VAL A 103 0.85 16.54 6.05
CA VAL A 103 0.02 17.74 6.29
C VAL A 103 0.28 18.80 5.23
N LYS A 104 1.54 19.15 5.00
CA LYS A 104 1.93 20.18 4.03
C LYS A 104 1.48 19.85 2.62
N ASN A 105 1.69 18.61 2.18
CA ASN A 105 1.31 18.19 0.83
C ASN A 105 -0.22 18.10 0.67
N ARG A 106 -0.93 17.60 1.69
CA ARG A 106 -2.41 17.62 1.72
C ARG A 106 -2.91 19.05 1.57
N ASP A 107 -2.44 19.96 2.42
CA ASP A 107 -2.90 21.36 2.44
C ASP A 107 -2.57 22.09 1.14
N MET A 108 -1.41 21.80 0.54
CA MET A 108 -1.06 22.29 -0.80
C MET A 108 -2.09 21.85 -1.86
N ILE A 109 -2.50 20.57 -1.85
CA ILE A 109 -3.52 20.07 -2.78
C ILE A 109 -4.87 20.74 -2.50
N LEU A 110 -5.26 20.92 -1.24
CA LEU A 110 -6.49 21.62 -0.87
C LEU A 110 -6.49 23.08 -1.37
N GLY A 111 -5.38 23.80 -1.23
CA GLY A 111 -5.23 25.15 -1.77
C GLY A 111 -5.36 25.21 -3.29
N ILE A 112 -4.92 24.17 -4.01
CA ILE A 112 -5.16 24.06 -5.46
C ILE A 112 -6.67 23.91 -5.75
N TYR A 113 -7.39 23.09 -4.99
CA TYR A 113 -8.85 22.96 -5.11
C TYR A 113 -9.59 24.26 -4.83
N GLU A 114 -9.23 24.95 -3.77
CA GLU A 114 -9.78 26.26 -3.42
C GLU A 114 -9.55 27.29 -4.53
N SER A 115 -8.33 27.33 -5.07
CA SER A 115 -7.98 28.22 -6.19
C SER A 115 -8.75 27.89 -7.48
N MET A 116 -9.18 26.64 -7.66
CA MET A 116 -10.05 26.22 -8.75
C MET A 116 -11.55 26.50 -8.49
N GLY A 117 -11.91 27.00 -7.31
CA GLY A 117 -13.31 27.17 -6.88
C GLY A 117 -14.05 25.83 -6.76
N ARG A 118 -13.32 24.73 -6.50
CA ARG A 118 -13.87 23.37 -6.44
C ARG A 118 -13.59 22.77 -5.07
N LYS A 119 -14.48 21.89 -4.60
CA LYS A 119 -14.21 21.07 -3.41
C LYS A 119 -13.51 19.77 -3.82
N PRO A 120 -12.54 19.27 -3.03
CA PRO A 120 -11.95 17.98 -3.26
C PRO A 120 -13.03 16.89 -3.16
N PRO A 121 -13.07 15.91 -4.09
CA PRO A 121 -13.96 14.76 -3.95
C PRO A 121 -13.49 13.87 -2.80
N GLY A 122 -14.42 13.31 -2.02
CA GLY A 122 -14.10 12.24 -1.06
C GLY A 122 -13.74 12.66 0.37
N GLN A 123 -13.79 13.96 0.70
CA GLN A 123 -13.76 14.37 2.12
C GLN A 123 -15.08 14.00 2.79
N LYS A 124 -15.12 12.82 3.43
CA LYS A 124 -16.20 12.37 4.31
C LYS A 124 -15.78 12.54 5.76
#